data_AF-A0A484YRX1-F1
#
_entry.id   AF-A0A484YRX1-F1
#
_cell.length_a   1.000
_cell.length_b   1.000
_cell.length_c   1.000
_cell.angle_alpha   90.00
_cell.angle_beta   90.00
_cell.angle_gamma   90.00
#
_symmetry.space_group_name_H-M   'P 1'
#
loop_
_entity.id
_entity.type
_entity.pdbx_description
1 polymer ?
#
loop_
_entity_poly.entity_id
_entity_poly.type
_entity_poly.pdbx_seq_one_letter_code
_entity_poly.pdbx_strand_id
1 'polypeptide(L)'
;MGLALGRLAKEDPSFRVWTDEESNQTIIAGMGELHLDIIVDRMKREFNVEANVGKPQVAYREAIRSKVTDVEGKHAKQSGGRGQYGHVVIDMYPLEPGSNPKGYEFINDIKGGVFPGEYIPAVDKGIQEQLKAGPLAGYPVVDMGVRLHFGSYHDV
;
A
#
# COMPACT_ATOMS: atom_id res chain seq x y z
N MET A 1 17.63 -20.97 9.01
CA MET A 1 16.78 -21.11 7.80
C MET A 1 17.51 -20.73 6.52
N GLY A 2 18.02 -19.50 6.34
CA GLY A 2 18.55 -19.03 5.04
C GLY A 2 19.70 -19.86 4.43
N LEU A 3 20.63 -20.39 5.23
CA LEU A 3 21.72 -21.24 4.74
C LEU A 3 21.27 -22.63 4.23
N ALA A 4 20.26 -23.22 4.87
CA ALA A 4 19.72 -24.52 4.49
C ALA A 4 18.91 -24.41 3.19
N LEU A 5 18.03 -23.40 3.11
CA LEU A 5 17.23 -23.11 1.92
C LEU A 5 18.11 -22.73 0.72
N GLY A 6 19.18 -21.96 0.93
CA GLY A 6 20.12 -21.59 -0.12
C GLY A 6 21.01 -22.75 -0.62
N ARG A 7 21.19 -23.82 0.17
CA ARG A 7 21.84 -25.05 -0.32
C ARG A 7 20.86 -25.93 -1.10
N LEU A 8 19.65 -26.11 -0.59
CA LEU A 8 18.60 -26.89 -1.26
C LEU A 8 18.20 -26.27 -2.61
N ALA A 9 18.14 -24.94 -2.70
CA ALA A 9 17.88 -24.24 -3.97
C ALA A 9 19.02 -24.36 -5.01
N LYS A 10 20.23 -24.77 -4.59
CA LYS A 10 21.34 -25.08 -5.51
C LYS A 10 21.34 -26.54 -5.96
N GLU A 11 20.77 -27.44 -5.15
CA GLU A 11 20.64 -28.86 -5.49
C GLU A 11 19.46 -29.11 -6.43
N ASP A 12 18.32 -28.43 -6.21
CA ASP A 12 17.14 -28.51 -7.08
C ASP A 12 16.82 -27.13 -7.71
N PRO A 13 17.03 -26.95 -9.03
CA PRO A 13 16.73 -25.70 -9.72
C PRO A 13 15.23 -25.39 -9.83
N SER A 14 14.37 -26.39 -9.57
CA SER A 14 12.91 -26.25 -9.54
C SER A 14 12.41 -25.73 -8.20
N PHE A 15 13.26 -25.77 -7.16
CA PHE A 15 12.96 -25.19 -5.86
C PHE A 15 13.37 -23.72 -5.81
N ARG A 16 12.40 -22.84 -5.56
CA ARG A 16 12.65 -21.40 -5.45
C ARG A 16 12.31 -20.94 -4.04
N VAL A 17 13.17 -20.07 -3.52
CA VAL A 17 12.95 -19.39 -2.24
C VAL A 17 13.11 -17.90 -2.45
N TRP A 18 12.17 -17.14 -1.91
CA TRP A 18 12.29 -15.69 -1.81
C TRP A 18 11.64 -15.24 -0.50
N THR A 19 12.03 -14.05 -0.05
CA THR A 19 11.36 -13.39 1.06
C THR A 19 10.42 -12.36 0.48
N ASP A 20 9.16 -12.42 0.91
CA ASP A 20 8.16 -11.43 0.55
C ASP A 20 8.37 -10.17 1.42
N GLU A 21 8.55 -9.00 0.80
CA GLU A 21 8.87 -7.76 1.51
C GLU A 21 7.65 -7.18 2.25
N GLU A 22 6.42 -7.46 1.80
CA GLU A 22 5.19 -6.95 2.44
C GLU A 22 4.85 -7.74 3.71
N SER A 23 4.93 -9.07 3.66
CA SER A 23 4.60 -9.94 4.80
C SER A 23 5.82 -10.34 5.66
N ASN A 24 7.04 -10.06 5.19
CA ASN A 24 8.31 -10.54 5.78
C ASN A 24 8.36 -12.07 5.98
N GLN A 25 7.60 -12.80 5.17
CA GLN A 25 7.57 -14.26 5.20
C GLN A 25 8.54 -14.83 4.16
N THR A 26 9.23 -15.92 4.52
CA THR A 26 9.99 -16.71 3.54
C THR A 26 9.03 -17.64 2.81
N ILE A 27 8.86 -17.39 1.51
CA ILE A 27 8.01 -18.21 0.63
C ILE A 27 8.90 -19.21 -0.09
N ILE A 28 8.46 -20.46 -0.10
CA ILE A 28 9.07 -21.55 -0.86
C ILE A 28 8.12 -22.00 -1.97
N ALA A 29 8.65 -22.23 -3.16
CA ALA A 29 7.91 -22.77 -4.29
C ALA A 29 8.58 -24.04 -4.83
N GLY A 30 7.75 -25.00 -5.18
CA GLY A 30 8.16 -26.28 -5.75
C GLY A 30 7.12 -26.79 -6.74
N MET A 31 7.41 -27.92 -7.39
CA MET A 31 6.58 -28.50 -8.45
C MET A 31 5.25 -29.10 -7.97
N GLY A 32 5.11 -29.37 -6.67
CA GLY A 32 3.90 -29.96 -6.11
C GLY A 32 4.01 -30.15 -4.59
N GLU A 33 2.90 -30.56 -3.98
CA GLU A 33 2.77 -30.77 -2.53
C GLU A 33 3.81 -31.77 -2.00
N LEU A 34 3.92 -32.93 -2.65
CA LEU A 34 4.90 -33.96 -2.27
C LEU A 34 6.35 -33.45 -2.33
N HIS A 35 6.67 -32.60 -3.30
CA HIS A 35 8.01 -32.02 -3.41
C HIS A 35 8.27 -31.11 -2.19
N LEU A 36 7.32 -30.25 -1.82
CA LEU A 36 7.47 -29.38 -0.66
C LEU A 36 7.58 -30.17 0.66
N ASP A 37 6.81 -31.24 0.84
CA ASP A 37 6.90 -32.10 2.03
C ASP A 37 8.27 -32.75 2.18
N ILE A 38 8.84 -33.28 1.09
CA ILE A 38 10.18 -33.88 1.10
C ILE A 38 11.24 -32.83 1.45
N ILE A 39 11.12 -31.61 0.93
CA ILE A 39 12.05 -30.50 1.24
C ILE A 39 11.99 -30.15 2.73
N VAL A 40 10.78 -30.07 3.31
CA VAL A 40 10.58 -29.77 4.74
C VAL A 40 11.15 -30.89 5.62
N ASP A 41 10.93 -32.16 5.26
CA ASP A 41 11.51 -33.30 5.97
C ASP A 41 13.05 -33.32 5.86
N ARG A 42 13.63 -33.03 4.68
CA ARG A 42 15.10 -32.87 4.52
C ARG A 42 15.64 -31.74 5.38
N MET A 43 14.97 -30.59 5.45
CA MET A 43 15.37 -29.50 6.35
C MET A 43 15.40 -29.93 7.82
N LYS A 44 14.42 -30.71 8.25
CA LYS A 44 14.36 -31.23 9.63
C LYS A 44 15.46 -32.25 9.90
N ARG A 45 15.74 -33.16 8.96
CA ARG A 45 16.74 -34.24 9.14
C ARG A 45 18.19 -33.79 8.96
N GLU A 46 18.48 -33.02 7.92
CA GLU A 46 19.85 -32.65 7.55
C GLU A 46 20.33 -31.40 8.30
N PHE A 47 19.43 -30.45 8.59
CA PHE A 47 19.79 -29.15 9.16
C PHE A 47 19.19 -28.91 10.54
N ASN A 48 18.39 -29.83 11.08
CA ASN A 48 17.71 -29.72 12.38
C ASN A 48 16.90 -28.41 12.51
N VAL A 49 16.30 -27.95 11.40
CA VAL A 49 15.47 -26.73 11.34
C VAL A 49 14.01 -27.14 11.29
N GLU A 50 13.26 -26.79 12.33
CA GLU A 50 11.80 -26.88 12.31
C GLU A 50 11.20 -25.64 11.67
N ALA A 51 10.36 -25.83 10.66
CA ALA A 51 9.64 -24.78 9.95
C ALA A 51 8.14 -25.09 9.99
N ASN A 52 7.33 -24.09 10.32
CA ASN A 52 5.88 -24.21 10.26
C ASN A 52 5.42 -23.93 8.83
N VAL A 53 4.74 -24.90 8.21
CA VAL A 53 4.17 -24.75 6.88
C VAL A 53 2.76 -24.21 7.02
N GLY A 54 2.46 -23.15 6.26
CA GLY A 54 1.14 -22.53 6.23
C GLY A 54 0.85 -21.96 4.84
N LYS A 55 -0.40 -21.51 4.63
CA LYS A 55 -0.74 -20.78 3.42
C LYS A 55 -0.01 -19.43 3.44
N PRO A 56 0.64 -19.01 2.34
CA PRO A 56 1.24 -17.70 2.26
C PRO A 56 0.17 -16.63 2.50
N GLN A 57 0.54 -15.55 3.18
CA GLN A 57 -0.35 -14.41 3.30
C GLN A 57 -0.53 -13.77 1.93
N VAL A 58 -1.77 -13.39 1.62
CA VAL A 58 -2.10 -12.68 0.39
C VAL A 58 -2.01 -11.18 0.70
N ALA A 59 -1.23 -10.45 -0.10
CA ALA A 59 -1.21 -9.00 -0.08
C ALA A 59 -2.54 -8.48 -0.66
N TYR A 60 -3.54 -8.30 0.20
CA TYR A 60 -4.79 -7.67 -0.18
C TYR A 60 -4.57 -6.19 -0.47
N ARG A 61 -5.43 -5.63 -1.32
CA ARG A 61 -5.46 -4.22 -1.67
C ARG A 61 -6.89 -3.72 -1.55
N GLU A 62 -7.04 -2.46 -1.19
CA GLU A 62 -8.35 -1.80 -1.06
C GLU A 62 -8.62 -0.95 -2.30
N ALA A 63 -9.88 -0.91 -2.75
CA ALA A 63 -10.31 -0.06 -3.86
C ALA A 63 -11.73 0.43 -3.62
N ILE A 64 -12.01 1.66 -4.04
CA ILE A 64 -13.37 2.21 -3.99
C ILE A 64 -14.17 1.76 -5.21
N ARG A 65 -15.49 1.67 -5.09
CA ARG A 65 -16.40 1.29 -6.19
C ARG A 65 -17.25 2.43 -6.71
N SER A 66 -17.55 3.39 -5.84
CA SER A 66 -18.45 4.49 -6.14
C SER A 66 -17.67 5.79 -6.09
N LYS A 67 -18.00 6.70 -7.02
CA LYS A 67 -17.53 8.07 -6.95
C LYS A 67 -18.18 8.76 -5.76
N VAL A 68 -17.38 9.40 -4.93
CA VAL A 68 -17.82 10.24 -3.81
C VAL A 68 -17.43 11.67 -4.15
N THR A 69 -18.41 12.57 -4.18
CA THR A 69 -18.18 13.99 -4.45
C THR A 69 -18.28 14.82 -3.17
N ASP A 70 -17.68 16.00 -3.19
CA ASP A 70 -17.81 17.03 -2.14
C ASP A 70 -17.38 16.55 -0.74
N VAL A 71 -16.28 15.80 -0.66
CA VAL A 71 -15.74 15.37 0.64
C VAL A 71 -14.97 16.52 1.26
N GLU A 72 -15.53 17.09 2.34
CA GLU A 72 -14.94 18.20 3.08
C GLU A 72 -13.92 17.72 4.12
N GLY A 73 -12.70 18.23 4.05
CA GLY A 73 -11.64 18.05 5.04
C GLY A 73 -11.21 19.38 5.63
N LYS A 74 -11.71 19.72 6.84
CA LYS A 74 -11.32 20.93 7.57
C LYS A 74 -10.43 20.59 8.77
N HIS A 75 -9.22 21.14 8.77
CA HIS A 75 -8.30 21.11 9.89
C HIS A 75 -8.15 22.50 10.47
N ALA A 76 -8.72 22.74 11.66
CA ALA A 76 -8.58 23.99 12.40
C ALA A 76 -8.05 23.68 13.80
N LYS A 77 -6.75 23.89 14.01
CA LYS A 77 -6.12 23.78 15.33
C LYS A 77 -5.50 25.10 15.72
N GLN A 78 -6.00 25.65 16.83
CA GLN A 78 -5.46 26.84 17.46
C GLN A 78 -4.94 26.44 18.86
N SER A 79 -3.70 25.96 18.92
CA SER A 79 -3.06 25.58 20.19
C SER A 79 -1.97 26.60 20.50
N GLY A 80 -2.35 27.69 21.17
CA GLY A 80 -1.47 28.64 21.85
C GLY A 80 -0.42 29.42 21.02
N GLY A 81 -0.18 29.08 19.75
CA GLY A 81 0.81 29.69 18.84
C GLY A 81 0.25 29.94 17.44
N ARG A 82 1.08 29.85 16.37
CA ARG A 82 0.65 30.02 14.96
C ARG A 82 -0.51 29.06 14.67
N GLY A 83 -1.66 29.61 14.28
CA GLY A 83 -2.86 28.83 13.96
C GLY A 83 -2.61 27.94 12.74
N GLN A 84 -3.05 26.68 12.80
CA GLN A 84 -3.06 25.81 11.63
C GLN A 84 -4.50 25.76 11.12
N TYR A 85 -4.71 26.32 9.93
CA TYR A 85 -5.99 26.26 9.24
C TYR A 85 -5.76 25.72 7.83
N GLY A 86 -6.41 24.61 7.52
CA GLY A 86 -6.46 24.05 6.17
C GLY A 86 -7.85 23.51 5.91
N HIS A 87 -8.40 23.85 4.77
CA HIS A 87 -9.69 23.33 4.34
C HIS A 87 -9.61 22.94 2.87
N VAL A 88 -9.95 21.69 2.57
CA VAL A 88 -9.94 21.12 1.22
C VAL A 88 -11.25 20.41 0.97
N VAL A 89 -11.73 20.47 -0.27
CA VAL A 89 -12.88 19.69 -0.74
C VAL A 89 -12.44 18.91 -1.96
N ILE A 90 -12.60 17.60 -1.87
CA ILE A 90 -12.12 16.65 -2.88
C ILE A 90 -13.25 15.77 -3.38
N ASP A 91 -13.16 15.41 -4.65
CA ASP A 91 -13.92 14.31 -5.23
C ASP A 91 -13.01 13.10 -5.35
N MET A 92 -13.47 11.95 -4.87
CA MET A 92 -12.78 10.67 -5.04
C MET A 92 -13.54 9.83 -6.06
N TYR A 93 -12.85 9.29 -7.05
CA TYR A 93 -13.43 8.42 -8.06
C TYR A 93 -12.59 7.16 -8.25
N PRO A 94 -13.22 6.01 -8.49
CA PRO A 94 -12.49 4.79 -8.85
C PRO A 94 -11.84 4.97 -10.23
N LEU A 95 -10.61 4.51 -10.37
CA LEU A 95 -9.95 4.33 -11.67
C LEU A 95 -10.25 2.94 -12.22
N GLU A 96 -10.20 2.80 -13.54
CA GLU A 96 -10.32 1.47 -14.14
C GLU A 96 -9.09 0.61 -13.79
N PRO A 97 -9.30 -0.65 -13.36
CA PRO A 97 -8.22 -1.53 -12.95
C PRO A 97 -7.29 -1.79 -14.13
N GLY A 98 -6.02 -1.42 -13.98
CA GLY A 98 -4.98 -1.58 -15.00
C GLY A 98 -4.76 -0.39 -15.93
N SER A 99 -5.53 0.69 -15.80
CA SER A 99 -5.39 1.89 -16.65
C SER A 99 -4.18 2.76 -16.30
N ASN A 100 -3.59 2.62 -15.11
CA ASN A 100 -2.39 3.37 -14.72
C ASN A 100 -1.37 2.49 -13.98
N PRO A 101 -0.08 2.45 -14.42
CA PRO A 101 0.97 1.73 -13.69
C PRO A 101 1.27 2.34 -12.31
N LYS A 102 0.77 3.56 -12.04
CA LYS A 102 0.93 4.26 -10.76
C LYS A 102 -0.22 4.01 -9.77
N GLY A 103 -1.36 3.45 -10.21
CA GLY A 103 -2.51 3.14 -9.34
C GLY A 103 -3.16 4.33 -8.60
N TYR A 104 -2.72 5.56 -8.86
CA TYR A 104 -3.21 6.78 -8.25
C TYR A 104 -3.13 7.94 -9.25
N GLU A 105 -4.20 8.74 -9.31
CA GLU A 105 -4.28 9.93 -10.16
C GLU A 105 -4.75 11.13 -9.34
N PHE A 106 -4.02 12.25 -9.43
CA PHE A 106 -4.38 13.49 -8.78
C PHE A 106 -4.66 14.58 -9.82
N ILE A 107 -5.88 15.09 -9.85
CA ILE A 107 -6.33 16.18 -10.72
C ILE A 107 -6.52 17.43 -9.87
N ASN A 108 -5.79 18.49 -10.19
CA ASN A 108 -6.01 19.80 -9.63
C ASN A 108 -6.96 20.62 -10.53
N ASP A 109 -8.18 20.88 -10.06
CA ASP A 109 -9.17 21.75 -10.70
C ASP A 109 -9.48 23.00 -9.85
N ILE A 110 -8.54 23.45 -9.02
CA ILE A 110 -8.70 24.67 -8.22
C ILE A 110 -8.87 25.87 -9.16
N LYS A 111 -9.99 26.57 -9.03
CA LYS A 111 -10.27 27.83 -9.72
C LYS A 111 -10.03 29.02 -8.79
N GLY A 112 -9.39 30.07 -9.30
CA GLY A 112 -9.47 31.42 -8.71
C GLY A 112 -8.51 31.75 -7.56
N GLY A 113 -7.40 31.03 -7.38
CA GLY A 113 -6.38 31.41 -6.38
C GLY A 113 -6.84 31.29 -4.92
N VAL A 114 -7.95 30.60 -4.67
CA VAL A 114 -8.51 30.36 -3.31
C VAL A 114 -7.62 29.43 -2.48
N PHE A 115 -6.65 28.77 -3.12
CA PHE A 115 -5.66 27.93 -2.47
C PHE A 115 -4.27 28.20 -3.10
N PRO A 116 -3.23 28.52 -2.31
CA PRO A 116 -1.90 28.76 -2.85
C PRO A 116 -1.36 27.48 -3.49
N GLY A 117 -0.87 27.60 -4.73
CA GLY A 117 -0.33 26.47 -5.47
C GLY A 117 0.83 25.75 -4.77
N GLU A 118 1.51 26.44 -3.86
CA GLU A 118 2.60 25.91 -3.04
C GLU A 118 2.15 24.83 -2.05
N TYR A 119 0.88 24.83 -1.63
CA TYR A 119 0.35 23.82 -0.71
C TYR A 119 -0.25 22.60 -1.41
N ILE A 120 -0.43 22.63 -2.73
CA ILE A 120 -1.02 21.52 -3.50
C ILE A 120 -0.17 20.24 -3.38
N PRO A 121 1.18 20.29 -3.50
CA PRO A 121 2.00 19.11 -3.28
C PRO A 121 1.93 18.57 -1.85
N ALA A 122 1.66 19.43 -0.86
CA ALA A 122 1.50 19.00 0.53
C ALA A 122 0.17 18.25 0.74
N VAL A 123 -0.91 18.69 0.08
CA VAL A 123 -2.19 17.98 0.07
C VAL A 123 -2.06 16.63 -0.64
N ASP A 124 -1.45 16.60 -1.83
CA ASP A 124 -1.22 15.36 -2.58
C ASP A 124 -0.39 14.35 -1.76
N LYS A 125 0.69 14.82 -1.14
CA LYS A 125 1.49 13.98 -0.24
C LYS A 125 0.68 13.43 0.93
N GLY A 126 -0.18 14.24 1.54
CA GLY A 126 -1.04 13.80 2.63
C GLY A 126 -2.01 12.70 2.21
N ILE A 127 -2.59 12.82 1.01
CA ILE A 127 -3.45 11.79 0.43
C ILE A 127 -2.64 10.52 0.13
N GLN A 128 -1.46 10.66 -0.47
CA GLN A 128 -0.58 9.54 -0.78
C GLN A 128 -0.12 8.78 0.49
N GLU A 129 0.06 9.47 1.61
CA GLU A 129 0.36 8.82 2.89
C GLU A 129 -0.83 8.01 3.42
N GLN A 130 -2.06 8.51 3.29
CA GLN A 130 -3.25 7.76 3.69
C GLN A 130 -3.53 6.56 2.78
N LEU A 131 -3.16 6.63 1.51
CA LEU A 131 -3.28 5.50 0.58
C LEU A 131 -2.42 4.29 0.97
N LYS A 132 -1.37 4.47 1.79
CA LYS A 132 -0.54 3.36 2.26
C LYS A 132 -1.26 2.46 3.27
N ALA A 133 -2.23 3.00 4.01
CA ALA A 133 -2.95 2.30 5.06
C ALA A 133 -4.45 2.60 4.95
N GLY A 134 -5.16 1.72 4.25
CA GLY A 134 -6.60 1.82 4.05
C GLY A 134 -7.40 1.65 5.35
N PRO A 135 -8.61 2.24 5.44
CA PRO A 135 -9.41 2.23 6.66
C PRO A 135 -10.09 0.89 6.95
N LEU A 136 -10.19 -0.05 6.00
CA LEU A 136 -10.91 -1.31 6.23
C LEU A 136 -10.05 -2.33 6.96
N ALA A 137 -8.83 -2.57 6.48
CA ALA A 137 -7.94 -3.58 7.04
C ALA A 137 -6.45 -3.18 7.02
N GLY A 138 -6.15 -1.90 6.77
CA GLY A 138 -4.78 -1.37 6.77
C GLY A 138 -3.98 -1.74 5.52
N TYR A 139 -4.65 -2.23 4.47
CA TYR A 139 -4.01 -2.56 3.21
C TYR A 139 -3.84 -1.32 2.32
N PRO A 140 -2.83 -1.30 1.44
CA PRO A 140 -2.67 -0.19 0.51
C PRO A 140 -3.88 -0.07 -0.41
N VAL A 141 -4.37 1.15 -0.56
CA VAL A 141 -5.48 1.50 -1.44
C VAL A 141 -4.93 1.75 -2.84
N VAL A 142 -5.52 1.10 -3.85
CA VAL A 142 -5.15 1.21 -5.25
C VAL A 142 -6.33 1.62 -6.12
N ASP A 143 -6.02 2.06 -7.34
CA ASP A 143 -6.98 2.47 -8.37
C ASP A 143 -7.91 3.60 -7.89
N MET A 144 -7.31 4.62 -7.25
CA MET A 144 -8.04 5.79 -6.76
C MET A 144 -7.61 7.07 -7.47
N GLY A 145 -8.60 7.78 -8.02
CA GLY A 145 -8.44 9.13 -8.54
C GLY A 145 -8.97 10.15 -7.54
N VAL A 146 -8.25 11.25 -7.35
CA VAL A 146 -8.68 12.37 -6.52
C VAL A 146 -8.67 13.65 -7.33
N ARG A 147 -9.78 14.36 -7.33
CA ARG A 147 -9.91 15.70 -7.91
C ARG A 147 -10.07 16.73 -6.79
N LEU A 148 -9.16 17.68 -6.72
CA LEU A 148 -9.24 18.83 -5.82
C LEU A 148 -9.92 19.98 -6.56
N HIS A 149 -11.13 20.38 -6.13
CA HIS A 149 -11.91 21.43 -6.80
C HIS A 149 -12.13 22.68 -5.95
N PHE A 150 -12.12 22.55 -4.61
CA PHE A 150 -12.28 23.67 -3.70
C PHE A 150 -11.33 23.57 -2.50
N GLY A 151 -10.98 24.71 -1.94
CA GLY A 151 -10.20 24.80 -0.72
C GLY A 151 -10.28 26.21 -0.15
N SER A 152 -9.99 26.36 1.13
CA SER A 152 -9.80 27.65 1.76
C SER A 152 -8.61 27.60 2.70
N TYR A 153 -7.85 28.67 2.74
CA TYR A 153 -6.78 28.88 3.71
C TYR A 153 -7.07 30.16 4.49
N HIS A 154 -6.50 30.24 5.68
CA HIS A 154 -6.42 31.50 6.41
C HIS A 154 -4.93 31.84 6.51
N ASP A 155 -4.58 33.03 6.05
CA ASP A 155 -3.27 33.61 6.31
C ASP A 155 -3.25 34.07 7.78
N VAL A 156 -2.34 33.50 8.58
CA VAL A 156 -2.13 33.86 10.00
C VAL A 156 -0.81 34.59 10.20
#